data_AF-A0A3A8LBP1-F1
#
_entry.id   AF-A0A3A8LBP1-F1
#
_cell.length_a   1.000
_cell.length_b   1.000
_cell.length_c   1.000
_cell.angle_alpha   90.00
_cell.angle_beta   90.00
_cell.angle_gamma   90.00
#
_symmetry.space_group_name_H-M   'P 1'
#
loop_
_entity.id
_entity.type
_entity.pdbx_description
1 polymer ?
#
loop_
_entity_poly.entity_id
_entity_poly.type
_entity_poly.pdbx_seq_one_letter_code
_entity_poly.pdbx_strand_id
1 'polypeptide(L)'
;MERNTEVISTLERLLFITTREWTYFEGAAHGNTVFDFYVYDAASKTRVDVLSAQELEPAFREERDLAFEKLREHDSFNSFEEFTPDDVSLTLYRPFYDGSGRLKLELQFTASTAYGASDGQWSSYTYSVRLTSPRIPAALQEFVSPPDALATYLAATGTARRMGWSTVGPSPATRAWLRDVVVQR
;
A
#
# COMPACT_ATOMS: atom_id res chain seq x y z
N MET A 1 -1.06 -22.45 10.66
CA MET A 1 -1.40 -21.03 10.42
C MET A 1 -0.10 -20.26 10.40
N GLU A 2 0.19 -19.56 9.31
CA GLU A 2 1.37 -18.72 9.17
C GLU A 2 0.94 -17.26 9.11
N ARG A 3 1.62 -16.38 9.86
CA ARG A 3 1.35 -14.94 9.85
C ARG A 3 2.63 -14.16 9.62
N ASN A 4 2.57 -13.19 8.71
CA ASN A 4 3.65 -12.25 8.42
C ASN A 4 3.12 -10.82 8.54
N THR A 5 3.89 -9.94 9.18
CA THR A 5 3.59 -8.51 9.32
C THR A 5 4.74 -7.71 8.72
N GLU A 6 4.42 -6.79 7.82
CA GLU A 6 5.40 -5.99 7.09
C GLU A 6 5.03 -4.51 7.12
N VAL A 7 6.03 -3.65 7.33
CA VAL A 7 5.90 -2.21 7.11
C VAL A 7 6.22 -1.93 5.64
N ILE A 8 5.20 -1.55 4.86
CA ILE A 8 5.31 -1.38 3.40
C ILE A 8 5.73 0.05 3.01
N SER A 9 5.51 1.02 3.89
CA SER A 9 5.99 2.40 3.76
C SER A 9 5.92 3.11 5.10
N THR A 10 6.61 4.24 5.22
CA THR A 10 6.42 5.17 6.34
C THR A 10 6.33 6.62 5.85
N LEU A 11 5.59 7.43 6.59
CA LEU A 11 5.59 8.89 6.51
C LEU A 11 5.83 9.43 7.91
N GLU A 12 7.07 9.82 8.19
CA GLU A 12 7.50 10.26 9.52
C GLU A 12 7.09 9.27 10.63
N ARG A 13 6.11 9.65 11.47
CA ARG A 13 5.58 8.84 12.57
C ARG A 13 4.61 7.75 12.12
N LEU A 14 4.07 7.85 10.91
CA LEU A 14 3.07 6.90 10.39
C LEU A 14 3.74 5.71 9.72
N LEU A 15 3.40 4.52 10.18
CA LEU A 15 3.78 3.24 9.61
C LEU A 15 2.59 2.66 8.84
N PHE A 16 2.79 2.35 7.57
CA PHE A 16 1.81 1.70 6.71
C PHE A 16 2.11 0.20 6.74
N ILE A 17 1.20 -0.60 7.28
CA ILE A 17 1.48 -1.99 7.65
C ILE A 17 0.51 -2.91 6.94
N THR A 18 1.03 -4.02 6.42
CA THR A 18 0.23 -5.16 5.96
C THR A 18 0.46 -6.36 6.84
N THR A 19 -0.60 -7.12 7.11
CA THR A 19 -0.46 -8.46 7.70
C THR A 19 -1.05 -9.50 6.79
N ARG A 20 -0.26 -10.52 6.46
CA ARG A 20 -0.65 -11.67 5.68
C ARG A 20 -0.83 -12.86 6.59
N GLU A 21 -1.99 -13.52 6.50
CA GLU A 21 -2.28 -14.77 7.17
C GLU A 21 -2.53 -15.87 6.13
N TRP A 22 -1.88 -17.02 6.29
CA TRP A 22 -2.09 -18.20 5.46
C TRP A 22 -2.59 -19.36 6.31
N THR A 23 -3.63 -20.00 5.81
CA THR A 23 -4.28 -21.15 6.44
C THR A 23 -4.52 -22.26 5.43
N TYR A 24 -4.45 -23.50 5.90
CA TYR A 24 -4.82 -24.69 5.15
C TYR A 24 -5.56 -25.62 6.10
N PHE A 25 -6.69 -26.16 5.64
CA PHE A 25 -7.49 -27.13 6.38
C PHE A 25 -7.39 -28.48 5.68
N GLU A 26 -7.29 -29.56 6.45
CA GLU A 26 -7.25 -30.91 5.90
C GLU A 26 -8.51 -31.19 5.05
N GLY A 27 -8.31 -31.74 3.85
CA GLY A 27 -9.39 -31.97 2.89
C GLY A 27 -9.77 -30.75 2.03
N ALA A 28 -9.17 -29.57 2.26
CA ALA A 28 -9.36 -28.42 1.39
C ALA A 28 -8.62 -28.60 0.05
N ALA A 29 -9.25 -28.13 -1.04
CA ALA A 29 -8.65 -28.15 -2.37
C ALA A 29 -7.38 -27.28 -2.47
N HIS A 30 -7.29 -26.22 -1.66
CA HIS A 30 -6.17 -25.30 -1.62
C HIS A 30 -6.13 -24.53 -0.28
N GLY A 31 -5.03 -23.80 -0.05
CA GLY A 31 -4.92 -22.88 1.08
C GLY A 31 -5.71 -21.59 0.87
N ASN A 32 -5.83 -20.81 1.93
CA ASN A 32 -6.46 -19.50 1.91
C ASN A 32 -5.49 -18.46 2.45
N THR A 33 -5.33 -17.35 1.73
CA THR A 33 -4.53 -16.20 2.15
C THR A 33 -5.45 -15.03 2.42
N VAL A 34 -5.29 -14.38 3.57
CA VAL A 34 -5.99 -13.16 3.95
C VAL A 34 -4.97 -12.07 4.22
N PHE A 35 -5.22 -10.87 3.71
CA PHE A 35 -4.45 -9.67 4.03
C PHE A 35 -5.29 -8.68 4.82
N ASP A 36 -4.62 -7.96 5.71
CA ASP A 36 -5.12 -6.78 6.41
C ASP A 36 -4.14 -5.62 6.16
N PHE A 37 -4.66 -4.40 6.13
CA PHE A 37 -3.89 -3.16 6.00
C PHE A 37 -4.35 -2.15 7.05
N TYR A 38 -3.38 -1.57 7.75
CA TYR A 38 -3.66 -0.50 8.70
C TYR A 38 -2.50 0.48 8.80
N VAL A 39 -2.82 1.68 9.26
CA VAL A 39 -1.84 2.72 9.58
C VAL A 39 -1.66 2.80 11.08
N TYR A 40 -0.41 2.84 11.52
CA TYR A 40 -0.04 2.94 12.93
C TYR A 40 0.79 4.20 13.16
N ASP A 41 0.38 5.04 14.10
CA ASP A 41 1.16 6.20 14.53
C ASP A 41 2.13 5.76 15.64
N ALA A 42 3.42 5.79 15.34
CA ALA A 42 4.48 5.39 16.26
C ALA A 42 4.63 6.36 17.45
N ALA A 43 4.22 7.62 17.31
CA ALA A 43 4.29 8.61 18.39
C ALA A 43 3.18 8.37 19.43
N SER A 44 1.93 8.20 18.97
CA SER A 44 0.80 7.91 19.85
C SER A 44 0.69 6.43 20.24
N LYS A 45 1.35 5.53 19.50
CA LYS A 45 1.29 4.07 19.64
C LYS A 45 -0.10 3.50 19.43
N THR A 46 -0.82 4.03 18.44
CA THR A 46 -2.20 3.63 18.13
C THR A 46 -2.41 3.42 16.64
N ARG A 47 -3.41 2.59 16.29
CA ARG A 47 -3.96 2.57 14.93
C ARG A 47 -4.63 3.90 14.63
N VAL A 48 -4.56 4.33 13.36
CA VAL A 48 -5.17 5.58 12.88
C VAL A 48 -6.28 5.21 11.89
N ASP A 49 -7.48 4.98 12.40
CA ASP A 49 -8.58 4.42 11.60
C ASP A 49 -9.06 5.37 10.50
N VAL A 50 -8.95 6.69 10.72
CA VAL A 50 -9.23 7.73 9.70
C VAL A 50 -8.28 7.67 8.50
N LEU A 51 -7.19 6.90 8.60
CA LEU A 51 -6.25 6.61 7.52
C LEU A 51 -6.39 5.17 7.01
N SER A 52 -7.44 4.44 7.38
CA SER A 52 -7.72 3.14 6.76
C SER A 52 -8.02 3.30 5.27
N ALA A 53 -7.81 2.23 4.49
CA ALA A 53 -8.09 2.25 3.06
C ALA A 53 -9.58 2.54 2.79
N GLN A 54 -10.48 1.97 3.60
CA GLN A 54 -11.92 2.17 3.50
C GLN A 54 -12.34 3.63 3.77
N GLU A 55 -11.80 4.26 4.81
CA GLU A 55 -12.11 5.66 5.12
C GLU A 55 -11.60 6.63 4.05
N LEU A 56 -10.51 6.29 3.36
CA LEU A 56 -9.96 7.12 2.30
C LEU A 56 -10.55 6.83 0.91
N GLU A 57 -11.19 5.69 0.70
CA GLU A 57 -11.76 5.30 -0.60
C GLU A 57 -12.63 6.39 -1.25
N PRO A 58 -13.52 7.10 -0.52
CA PRO A 58 -14.34 8.16 -1.12
C PRO A 58 -13.52 9.29 -1.76
N ALA A 59 -12.29 9.56 -1.27
CA ALA A 59 -11.41 10.57 -1.83
C ALA A 59 -10.83 10.18 -3.21
N PHE A 60 -10.86 8.89 -3.55
CA PHE A 60 -10.27 8.29 -4.74
C PHE A 60 -11.30 7.64 -5.68
N ARG A 61 -12.53 8.18 -5.71
CA ARG A 61 -13.60 7.66 -6.58
C ARG A 61 -13.18 7.64 -8.06
N GLU A 62 -12.51 8.69 -8.52
CA GLU A 62 -12.03 8.76 -9.91
C GLU A 62 -11.00 7.65 -10.20
N GLU A 63 -10.07 7.38 -9.28
CA GLU A 63 -9.12 6.29 -9.41
C GLU A 63 -9.78 4.91 -9.30
N ARG A 64 -10.83 4.78 -8.48
CA ARG A 64 -11.64 3.55 -8.41
C ARG A 64 -12.31 3.26 -9.75
N ASP A 65 -12.91 4.27 -10.39
CA ASP A 65 -13.55 4.12 -11.69
C ASP A 65 -12.52 3.73 -12.78
N LEU A 66 -11.30 4.30 -12.73
CA LEU A 66 -10.20 3.89 -13.59
C LEU A 66 -9.71 2.45 -13.32
N ALA A 67 -9.70 2.03 -12.05
CA ALA A 67 -9.35 0.66 -11.68
C ALA A 67 -10.42 -0.33 -12.15
N PHE A 68 -11.70 0.04 -12.05
CA PHE A 68 -12.82 -0.73 -12.58
C PHE A 68 -12.69 -0.97 -14.08
N GLU A 69 -12.43 0.07 -14.88
CA GLU A 69 -12.25 -0.11 -16.33
C GLU A 69 -11.11 -1.07 -16.65
N LYS A 70 -9.99 -0.99 -15.91
CA LYS A 70 -8.86 -1.91 -16.06
C LYS A 70 -9.19 -3.34 -15.66
N LEU A 71 -9.98 -3.53 -14.61
CA LEU A 71 -10.42 -4.86 -14.15
C LEU A 71 -11.42 -5.47 -15.13
N ARG A 72 -12.32 -4.66 -15.69
CA ARG A 72 -13.33 -5.08 -16.67
C ARG A 72 -12.72 -5.62 -17.96
N GLU A 73 -11.54 -5.13 -18.35
CA GLU A 73 -10.80 -5.66 -19.49
C GLU A 73 -10.24 -7.07 -19.27
N HIS A 74 -10.22 -7.57 -18.03
CA HIS A 74 -9.65 -8.87 -17.70
C HIS A 74 -10.70 -9.99 -17.84
N ASP A 75 -10.34 -11.08 -18.52
CA ASP A 75 -11.27 -12.18 -18.89
C ASP A 75 -12.05 -12.77 -17.71
N SER A 76 -11.43 -12.82 -16.52
CA SER A 76 -12.08 -13.28 -15.30
C SER A 76 -13.31 -12.46 -14.92
N PHE A 77 -13.48 -11.23 -15.42
CA PHE A 77 -14.59 -10.34 -15.09
C PHE A 77 -15.61 -10.24 -16.23
N ASN A 78 -15.29 -10.73 -17.44
CA ASN A 78 -16.17 -10.68 -18.62
C ASN A 78 -17.43 -11.54 -18.48
N SER A 79 -17.44 -12.51 -17.58
CA SER A 79 -18.58 -13.39 -17.31
C SER A 79 -19.51 -12.90 -16.20
N PHE A 80 -19.17 -11.79 -15.53
CA PHE A 80 -19.99 -11.21 -14.48
C PHE A 80 -20.95 -10.18 -15.09
N GLU A 81 -22.20 -10.57 -15.33
CA GLU A 81 -23.23 -9.69 -15.91
C GLU A 81 -23.48 -8.41 -15.09
N GLU A 82 -23.13 -8.42 -13.79
CA GLU A 82 -23.37 -7.33 -12.83
C GLU A 82 -22.09 -6.70 -12.27
N PHE A 83 -20.92 -6.83 -12.91
CA PHE A 83 -19.70 -6.18 -12.40
C PHE A 83 -19.77 -4.65 -12.57
N THR A 84 -19.78 -3.93 -11.45
CA THR A 84 -19.92 -2.47 -11.37
C THR A 84 -18.71 -1.82 -10.67
N PRO A 85 -18.56 -0.48 -10.76
CA PRO A 85 -17.51 0.23 -10.03
C PRO A 85 -17.58 0.06 -8.50
N ASP A 86 -18.74 -0.27 -7.94
CA ASP A 86 -18.90 -0.47 -6.50
C ASP A 86 -18.40 -1.84 -6.02
N ASP A 87 -18.11 -2.77 -6.94
CA ASP A 87 -17.45 -4.05 -6.66
C ASP A 87 -15.92 -3.94 -6.54
N VAL A 88 -15.38 -2.72 -6.73
CA VAL A 88 -13.96 -2.40 -6.66
C VAL A 88 -13.70 -1.56 -5.42
N SER A 89 -12.89 -2.07 -4.49
CA SER A 89 -12.59 -1.36 -3.24
C SER A 89 -11.11 -1.00 -3.14
N LEU A 90 -10.81 0.13 -2.48
CA LEU A 90 -9.44 0.47 -2.10
C LEU A 90 -9.05 -0.42 -0.91
N THR A 91 -8.09 -1.31 -1.11
CA THR A 91 -7.66 -2.24 -0.04
C THR A 91 -6.34 -1.86 0.59
N LEU A 92 -5.49 -1.15 -0.15
CA LEU A 92 -4.19 -0.73 0.32
C LEU A 92 -3.78 0.54 -0.40
N TYR A 93 -3.05 1.40 0.31
CA TYR A 93 -2.32 2.46 -0.34
C TYR A 93 -0.94 2.64 0.31
N ARG A 94 0.01 3.12 -0.50
CA ARG A 94 1.40 3.28 -0.13
C ARG A 94 1.87 4.69 -0.49
N PRO A 95 2.15 5.55 0.50
CA PRO A 95 2.75 6.84 0.20
C PRO A 95 4.20 6.69 -0.23
N PHE A 96 4.64 7.57 -1.11
CA PHE A 96 6.04 7.71 -1.52
C PHE A 96 6.31 9.13 -2.03
N TYR A 97 7.55 9.60 -1.87
CA TYR A 97 8.00 10.82 -2.56
C TYR A 97 8.58 10.45 -3.92
N ASP A 98 8.22 11.21 -4.95
CA ASP A 98 8.84 11.06 -6.27
C ASP A 98 10.19 11.80 -6.35
N GLY A 99 10.86 11.71 -7.51
CA GLY A 99 12.15 12.35 -7.72
C GLY A 99 12.13 13.90 -7.65
N SER A 100 10.94 14.51 -7.65
CA SER A 100 10.76 15.95 -7.43
C SER A 100 10.49 16.31 -5.97
N GLY A 101 10.48 15.32 -5.07
CA GLY A 101 10.15 15.49 -3.66
C GLY A 101 8.66 15.70 -3.40
N ARG A 102 7.78 15.42 -4.37
CA ARG A 102 6.34 15.54 -4.19
C ARG A 102 5.77 14.23 -3.67
N LEU A 103 4.96 14.30 -2.61
CA LEU A 103 4.22 13.16 -2.12
C LEU A 103 3.25 12.66 -3.19
N LYS A 104 3.21 11.34 -3.36
CA LYS A 104 2.27 10.60 -4.19
C LYS A 104 1.80 9.36 -3.43
N LEU A 105 0.66 8.82 -3.85
CA LEU A 105 0.12 7.58 -3.33
C LEU A 105 0.10 6.53 -4.44
N GLU A 106 0.63 5.35 -4.15
CA GLU A 106 0.31 4.14 -4.91
C GLU A 106 -0.95 3.55 -4.29
N LEU A 107 -2.02 3.40 -5.07
CA LEU A 107 -3.31 2.88 -4.65
C LEU A 107 -3.46 1.46 -5.19
N GLN A 108 -3.89 0.52 -4.36
CA GLN A 108 -4.28 -0.82 -4.77
C GLN A 108 -5.79 -0.99 -4.60
N PHE A 109 -6.46 -1.13 -5.74
CA PHE A 109 -7.87 -1.46 -5.81
C PHE A 109 -8.02 -2.94 -6.08
N THR A 110 -9.05 -3.56 -5.50
CA THR A 110 -9.29 -5.00 -5.64
C THR A 110 -10.76 -5.30 -5.87
N ALA A 111 -11.02 -6.34 -6.67
CA ALA A 111 -12.33 -6.94 -6.83
C ALA A 111 -12.29 -8.44 -6.53
N SER A 112 -13.43 -9.00 -6.15
CA SER A 112 -13.57 -10.44 -5.93
C SER A 112 -13.48 -11.22 -7.25
N THR A 113 -12.86 -12.39 -7.22
CA THR A 113 -12.73 -13.28 -8.39
C THR A 113 -12.67 -14.75 -7.97
N ALA A 114 -12.65 -15.66 -8.95
CA ALA A 114 -12.45 -17.09 -8.68
C ALA A 114 -11.05 -17.38 -8.14
N TYR A 115 -10.89 -18.44 -7.35
CA TYR A 115 -9.59 -18.80 -6.77
C TYR A 115 -8.49 -18.94 -7.84
N GLY A 116 -8.79 -19.68 -8.92
CA GLY A 116 -7.84 -19.89 -10.03
C GLY A 116 -7.49 -18.64 -10.83
N ALA A 117 -8.28 -17.57 -10.68
CA ALA A 117 -8.06 -16.27 -11.29
C ALA A 117 -7.37 -15.27 -10.35
N SER A 118 -7.07 -15.64 -9.09
CA SER A 118 -6.47 -14.70 -8.14
C SER A 118 -5.04 -14.31 -8.53
N ASP A 119 -4.67 -13.04 -8.35
CA ASP A 119 -3.35 -12.52 -8.69
C ASP A 119 -2.30 -12.67 -7.56
N GLY A 120 -2.75 -13.10 -6.38
CA GLY A 120 -1.94 -13.28 -5.18
C GLY A 120 -1.38 -11.98 -4.59
N GLN A 121 -1.86 -10.80 -5.02
CA GLN A 121 -1.36 -9.50 -4.56
C GLN A 121 -2.07 -8.97 -3.32
N TRP A 122 -3.31 -9.41 -3.09
CA TRP A 122 -4.07 -9.12 -1.88
C TRP A 122 -4.52 -10.44 -1.25
N SER A 123 -5.81 -10.76 -1.20
CA SER A 123 -6.29 -12.00 -0.61
C SER A 123 -6.57 -13.07 -1.67
N SER A 124 -6.71 -14.32 -1.25
CA SER A 124 -7.32 -15.34 -2.09
C SER A 124 -8.71 -14.86 -2.56
N TYR A 125 -9.12 -15.27 -3.76
CA TYR A 125 -10.36 -14.83 -4.39
C TYR A 125 -10.40 -13.32 -4.70
N THR A 126 -9.25 -12.70 -4.93
CA THR A 126 -9.18 -11.29 -5.35
C THR A 126 -8.23 -11.09 -6.52
N TYR A 127 -8.51 -10.06 -7.33
CA TYR A 127 -7.62 -9.52 -8.34
C TYR A 127 -7.42 -8.04 -8.09
N SER A 128 -6.19 -7.56 -8.26
CA SER A 128 -5.78 -6.21 -7.89
C SER A 128 -5.36 -5.39 -9.10
N VAL A 129 -5.64 -4.10 -9.06
CA VAL A 129 -5.06 -3.10 -9.96
C VAL A 129 -4.36 -2.05 -9.11
N ARG A 130 -3.12 -1.70 -9.51
CA ARG A 130 -2.35 -0.63 -8.88
C ARG A 130 -2.36 0.63 -9.73
N LEU A 131 -2.70 1.75 -9.12
CA LEU A 131 -2.68 3.08 -9.71
C LEU A 131 -1.73 3.99 -8.93
N THR A 132 -1.32 5.10 -9.52
CA THR A 132 -0.59 6.15 -8.82
C THR A 132 -1.41 7.42 -8.86
N SER A 133 -1.70 7.99 -7.69
CA SER A 133 -2.45 9.24 -7.55
C SER A 133 -1.55 10.36 -7.02
N PRO A 134 -1.60 11.56 -7.64
CA PRO A 134 -1.02 12.77 -7.07
C PRO A 134 -1.95 13.43 -6.04
N ARG A 135 -3.18 12.94 -5.86
CA ARG A 135 -4.16 13.46 -4.91
C ARG A 135 -3.76 13.02 -3.50
N ILE A 136 -3.60 13.99 -2.60
CA ILE A 136 -3.28 13.74 -1.20
C ILE A 136 -4.52 14.06 -0.35
N PRO A 137 -5.07 13.08 0.40
CA PRO A 137 -6.18 13.31 1.31
C PRO A 137 -5.80 14.31 2.41
N ALA A 138 -6.80 15.04 2.92
CA ALA A 138 -6.59 16.06 3.95
C ALA A 138 -5.85 15.51 5.19
N ALA A 139 -6.12 14.25 5.57
CA ALA A 139 -5.48 13.58 6.70
C ALA A 139 -3.97 13.34 6.53
N LEU A 140 -3.44 13.46 5.30
CA LEU A 140 -2.01 13.35 5.00
C LEU A 140 -1.37 14.68 4.58
N GLN A 141 -2.11 15.78 4.64
CA GLN A 141 -1.67 17.07 4.12
C GLN A 141 -0.43 17.61 4.85
N GLU A 142 -0.27 17.29 6.14
CA GLU A 142 0.92 17.67 6.93
C GLU A 142 2.22 17.03 6.39
N PHE A 143 2.12 15.93 5.64
CA PHE A 143 3.26 15.17 5.11
C PHE A 143 3.52 15.44 3.62
N VAL A 144 2.90 16.45 2.99
CA VAL A 144 3.09 16.69 1.55
C VAL A 144 4.53 17.08 1.20
N SER A 145 5.20 17.76 2.12
CA SER A 145 6.62 18.10 2.01
C SER A 145 7.45 17.11 2.81
N PRO A 146 8.53 16.56 2.22
CA PRO A 146 9.43 15.69 2.96
C PRO A 146 10.21 16.50 4.01
N PRO A 147 10.65 15.87 5.12
CA PRO A 147 11.59 16.50 6.05
C PRO A 147 12.84 17.01 5.34
N ASP A 148 13.43 18.12 5.80
CA ASP A 148 14.57 18.80 5.14
C ASP A 148 15.74 17.87 4.82
N ALA A 149 16.05 16.94 5.73
CA ALA A 149 17.11 15.95 5.52
C ALA A 149 16.80 15.00 4.34
N LEU A 150 15.53 14.58 4.21
CA LEU A 150 15.07 13.76 3.09
C LEU A 150 15.02 14.58 1.80
N ALA A 151 14.53 15.82 1.85
CA ALA A 151 14.53 16.72 0.70
C ALA A 151 15.95 16.92 0.15
N THR A 152 16.92 17.17 1.05
CA THR A 152 18.34 17.32 0.71
C THR A 152 18.90 16.04 0.09
N TYR A 153 18.59 14.89 0.67
CA TYR A 153 19.01 13.59 0.13
C TYR A 153 18.44 13.32 -1.27
N LEU A 154 17.15 13.58 -1.48
CA LEU A 154 16.48 13.41 -2.77
C LEU A 154 17.10 14.31 -3.84
N ALA A 155 17.36 15.58 -3.50
CA ALA A 155 18.01 16.53 -4.40
C ALA A 155 19.44 16.13 -4.76
N ALA A 156 20.21 15.60 -3.80
CA ALA A 156 21.59 15.20 -4.00
C ALA A 156 21.75 13.89 -4.79
N THR A 157 20.82 12.94 -4.60
CA THR A 157 20.95 11.63 -5.24
C THR A 157 20.37 11.59 -6.65
N GLY A 158 19.47 12.51 -7.01
CA GLY A 158 18.84 12.53 -8.34
C GLY A 158 18.10 11.23 -8.68
N THR A 159 17.85 10.38 -7.69
CA THR A 159 17.29 9.05 -7.91
C THR A 159 15.77 9.18 -8.07
N ALA A 160 15.29 9.03 -9.31
CA ALA A 160 13.86 8.96 -9.64
C ALA A 160 13.20 7.64 -9.18
N ARG A 161 13.66 7.03 -8.08
CA ARG A 161 13.08 5.78 -7.57
C ARG A 161 11.98 6.10 -6.58
N ARG A 162 10.91 5.30 -6.58
CA ARG A 162 9.83 5.36 -5.58
C ARG A 162 10.44 5.24 -4.18
N MET A 163 10.54 6.35 -3.46
CA MET A 163 11.08 6.38 -2.11
C MET A 163 9.91 6.26 -1.13
N GLY A 164 9.56 5.02 -0.78
CA GLY A 164 8.87 4.72 0.47
C GLY A 164 9.94 4.52 1.54
N TRP A 165 9.78 5.13 2.71
CA TRP A 165 10.59 4.70 3.85
C TRP A 165 10.26 3.23 4.09
N SER A 166 11.26 2.35 4.06
CA SER A 166 11.17 0.89 4.14
C SER A 166 10.89 0.09 2.85
N THR A 167 11.79 0.22 1.88
CA THR A 167 12.54 -0.99 1.49
C THR A 167 14.00 -0.79 1.86
N VAL A 168 14.30 -0.91 3.16
CA VAL A 168 15.68 -1.18 3.57
C VAL A 168 15.89 -2.65 3.26
N GLY A 169 16.49 -2.95 2.11
CA GLY A 169 17.03 -4.30 1.91
C GLY A 169 17.90 -4.65 3.13
N PRO A 170 17.97 -5.92 3.55
CA PRO A 170 18.70 -6.34 4.76
C PRO A 170 20.22 -6.13 4.69
N SER A 171 20.71 -5.27 3.80
CA SER A 171 22.13 -5.04 3.61
C SER A 171 22.77 -4.52 4.91
N PRO A 172 23.92 -5.08 5.30
CA PRO A 172 24.71 -4.56 6.42
C PRO A 172 24.99 -3.06 6.32
N ALA A 173 25.12 -2.52 5.10
CA ALA A 173 25.36 -1.12 4.83
C ALA A 173 24.21 -0.20 5.29
N THR A 174 22.95 -0.57 5.02
CA THR A 174 21.81 0.26 5.45
C THR A 174 21.63 0.22 6.97
N ARG A 175 21.93 -0.92 7.60
CA ARG A 175 21.93 -1.06 9.06
C ARG A 175 23.05 -0.27 9.74
N ALA A 176 24.19 -0.08 9.09
CA ALA A 176 25.28 0.77 9.59
C ALA A 176 24.88 2.25 9.52
N TRP A 177 24.40 2.71 8.35
CA TRP A 177 23.94 4.09 8.16
C TRP A 177 22.85 4.51 9.16
N LEU A 178 21.86 3.65 9.43
CA LEU A 178 20.81 3.95 10.42
C LEU A 178 21.35 4.12 11.84
N ARG A 179 22.41 3.40 12.24
CA ARG A 179 23.02 3.58 13.57
C ARG A 179 23.72 4.92 13.68
N ASP A 180 24.46 5.30 12.64
CA ASP A 180 25.26 6.52 12.65
C ASP A 180 24.38 7.79 12.68
N VAL A 181 23.20 7.74 12.05
CA VAL A 181 22.24 8.86 12.01
C VAL A 181 21.43 9.00 13.30
N VAL A 182 21.11 7.89 13.98
CA VAL A 182 20.29 7.91 15.21
C VAL A 182 21.10 8.31 16.45
N VAL A 183 22.42 8.06 16.45
CA VAL A 183 23.31 8.36 17.60
C VAL A 183 23.75 9.84 17.63
N GLN A 184 23.50 10.62 16.57
CA GLN A 184 23.90 12.03 16.47
C GLN A 184 22.78 13.03 16.87
N ARG A 185 21.76 12.60 17.61
CA ARG A 185 20.75 13.47 18.25
C ARG A 185 20.68 13.19 19.74
#